data_AF-A0A8J2S0E0-F1
#
_entry.id   AF-A0A8J2S0E0-F1
#
_cell.length_a   1.000
_cell.length_b   1.000
_cell.length_c   1.000
_cell.angle_alpha   90.00
_cell.angle_beta   90.00
_cell.angle_gamma   90.00
#
_symmetry.space_group_name_H-M   'P 1'
#
loop_
_entity.id
_entity.type
_entity.pdbx_description
1 polymer ?
#
loop_
_entity_poly.entity_id
_entity_poly.type
_entity_poly.pdbx_seq_one_letter_code
_entity_poly.pdbx_strand_id
1 'polypeptide(L)'
;MASLSVCELIFQAVNSSSVHSLREILYKYGLFSVMKNIGICNEDGETPLLLAIRLKNFDVIDFLVDLLKKSIGDEDCPQCLFSIIRQLSEKLPQTEAIGYLVKTTDNLFWLEVVLKSIMSSSIIRSEKIILLEMMGAAFIFNNSKPDEEMAHLRGLHCWKEAMVLRYSPNCNEQTIPVIPLVPTELHWKAFGHVNEVLTLEQLEDLEKQSLLHALQKNWQLLCGSLRVQALLICQRIVQQLDTHKVAGPNLFHLKILLNYLLGDFLIRKRYCRSINISLIILEESKKRSTSPGECALIFASALNIMASCFMMMKMEPLNSFGRQELSSANLLEALKFGTNVASVIAQASQVKSSNSNSWYCCQLNVRREMFHFVSWLFELFPELNNQEKQQLKDHLTRYVKIKVQVDTKSNLLHLAIDNFILCDDFARKMKIIEYFLHVGEDPNAANISGKTPLHLLAEQWINWKGFRDYKNISGFYFSVFQMLVDAGGHLDQPSSDGQTVLCILKKQQMQMPGYHPELESAIDTILPLSCYCAQAILKYKIPFENRLPSSLSSFVLRHGLVKVGSKMLHSNQNLKI
;
A
#
# COMPACT_ATOMS: atom_id res chain seq x y z
N MET A 1 -22.88 39.63 -18.82
CA MET A 1 -22.16 38.35 -18.72
C MET A 1 -23.21 37.26 -18.66
N ALA A 2 -23.23 36.34 -19.63
CA ALA A 2 -24.21 35.25 -19.64
C ALA A 2 -23.98 34.35 -18.40
N SER A 3 -25.05 33.98 -17.68
CA SER A 3 -24.91 33.07 -16.55
C SER A 3 -24.65 31.67 -17.09
N LEU A 4 -23.50 31.08 -16.77
CA LEU A 4 -23.17 29.70 -17.15
C LEU A 4 -24.26 28.74 -16.65
N SER A 5 -24.63 27.79 -17.50
CA SER A 5 -25.55 26.71 -17.15
C SER A 5 -24.94 25.79 -16.09
N VAL A 6 -25.79 25.05 -15.36
CA VAL A 6 -25.33 24.08 -14.34
C VAL A 6 -24.40 23.02 -14.95
N CYS A 7 -24.70 22.56 -16.17
CA CYS A 7 -23.87 21.62 -16.92
C CYS A 7 -22.46 22.17 -17.17
N GLU A 8 -22.34 23.40 -17.70
CA GLU A 8 -21.05 24.03 -17.99
C GLU A 8 -20.22 24.24 -16.71
N LEU A 9 -20.87 24.60 -15.60
CA LEU A 9 -20.20 24.74 -14.30
C LEU A 9 -19.63 23.40 -13.80
N ILE A 10 -20.37 22.29 -13.97
CA ILE A 10 -19.89 20.94 -13.62
C ILE A 10 -18.66 20.59 -14.46
N PHE A 11 -18.72 20.76 -15.78
CA PHE A 11 -17.59 20.46 -16.66
C PHE A 11 -16.37 21.34 -16.37
N GLN A 12 -16.55 22.62 -16.04
CA GLN A 12 -15.46 23.49 -15.58
C GLN A 12 -14.83 23.02 -14.27
N ALA A 13 -15.65 22.59 -13.31
CA ALA A 13 -15.17 22.06 -12.04
C ALA A 13 -14.38 20.75 -12.21
N VAL A 14 -14.84 19.87 -13.10
CA VAL A 14 -14.12 18.63 -13.45
C VAL A 14 -12.80 18.93 -14.16
N ASN A 15 -12.80 19.83 -15.16
CA ASN A 15 -11.59 20.24 -15.88
C ASN A 15 -10.55 20.90 -14.96
N SER A 16 -11.00 21.73 -14.01
CA SER A 16 -10.15 22.33 -12.99
C SER A 16 -9.78 21.38 -11.84
N SER A 17 -10.24 20.12 -11.90
CA SER A 17 -9.91 19.10 -10.91
C SER A 17 -10.34 19.46 -9.48
N SER A 18 -11.42 20.23 -9.33
CA SER A 18 -11.84 20.85 -8.08
C SER A 18 -13.10 20.21 -7.49
N VAL A 19 -12.90 19.30 -6.52
CA VAL A 19 -14.00 18.75 -5.70
C VAL A 19 -14.71 19.85 -4.90
N HIS A 20 -13.98 20.89 -4.48
CA HIS A 20 -14.57 22.02 -3.76
C HIS A 20 -15.61 22.76 -4.60
N SER A 21 -15.28 23.06 -5.86
CA SER A 21 -16.20 23.72 -6.79
C SER A 21 -17.43 22.84 -7.08
N LEU A 22 -17.26 21.53 -7.19
CA LEU A 22 -18.40 20.60 -7.32
C LEU A 22 -19.32 20.62 -6.09
N ARG A 23 -18.76 20.75 -4.88
CA ARG A 23 -19.56 20.91 -3.64
C ARG A 23 -20.31 22.23 -3.60
N GLU A 24 -19.70 23.32 -4.05
CA GLU A 24 -20.36 24.62 -4.14
C GLU A 24 -21.53 24.60 -5.13
N ILE A 25 -21.35 23.96 -6.30
CA ILE A 25 -22.41 23.77 -7.29
C ILE A 25 -23.56 22.95 -6.67
N LEU A 26 -23.24 21.86 -5.99
CA LEU A 26 -24.23 21.03 -5.30
C LEU A 26 -25.00 21.81 -4.23
N TYR A 27 -24.31 22.64 -3.45
CA TYR A 27 -24.93 23.49 -2.43
C TYR A 27 -25.85 24.55 -3.05
N LYS A 28 -25.43 25.15 -4.17
CA LYS A 28 -26.15 26.26 -4.82
C LYS A 28 -27.39 25.80 -5.60
N TYR A 29 -27.29 24.69 -6.32
CA TYR A 29 -28.35 24.25 -7.25
C TYR A 29 -29.13 23.02 -6.77
N GLY A 30 -28.68 22.36 -5.69
CA GLY A 30 -29.32 21.18 -5.11
C GLY A 30 -29.03 19.89 -5.87
N LEU A 31 -29.25 18.76 -5.20
CA LEU A 31 -28.94 17.41 -5.71
C LEU A 31 -29.67 17.10 -7.02
N PHE A 32 -30.98 17.33 -7.08
CA PHE A 32 -31.83 17.02 -8.24
C PHE A 32 -31.34 17.71 -9.52
N SER A 33 -31.12 19.04 -9.44
CA SER A 33 -30.66 19.82 -10.60
C SER A 33 -29.29 19.36 -11.09
N VAL A 34 -28.37 19.06 -10.17
CA VAL A 34 -27.04 18.56 -10.51
C VAL A 34 -27.11 17.18 -11.15
N MET A 35 -27.92 16.25 -10.61
CA MET A 35 -28.08 14.89 -11.12
C MET A 35 -28.56 14.85 -12.57
N LYS A 36 -29.55 15.68 -12.92
CA LYS A 36 -30.04 15.80 -14.30
C LYS A 36 -28.95 16.18 -15.31
N ASN A 37 -27.91 16.88 -14.86
CA ASN A 37 -26.81 17.34 -15.70
C ASN A 37 -25.60 16.39 -15.73
N ILE A 38 -25.49 15.43 -14.80
CA ILE A 38 -24.37 14.47 -14.76
C ILE A 38 -24.47 13.42 -15.88
N GLY A 39 -25.68 13.10 -16.33
CA GLY A 39 -25.88 12.20 -17.47
C GLY A 39 -25.70 12.86 -18.84
N ILE A 40 -25.51 14.18 -18.90
CA ILE A 40 -25.40 14.96 -20.14
C ILE A 40 -23.95 14.95 -20.64
N CYS A 41 -23.78 14.84 -21.95
CA CYS A 41 -22.48 14.82 -22.59
C CYS A 41 -22.02 16.24 -22.96
N ASN A 42 -20.71 16.48 -22.91
CA ASN A 42 -20.10 17.66 -23.53
C ASN A 42 -20.05 17.53 -25.08
N GLU A 43 -19.44 18.51 -25.74
CA GLU A 43 -19.27 18.55 -27.20
C GLU A 43 -18.46 17.34 -27.74
N ASP A 44 -17.55 16.79 -26.93
CA ASP A 44 -16.76 15.60 -27.26
C ASP A 44 -17.53 14.28 -27.03
N GLY A 45 -18.79 14.36 -26.58
CA GLY A 45 -19.59 13.19 -26.24
C GLY A 45 -19.19 12.53 -24.91
N GLU A 46 -18.46 13.22 -24.03
CA GLU A 46 -18.07 12.73 -22.71
C GLU A 46 -19.03 13.19 -21.61
N THR A 47 -19.47 12.29 -20.74
CA THR A 47 -20.08 12.67 -19.45
C THR A 47 -19.03 13.25 -18.50
N PRO A 48 -19.42 14.04 -17.47
CA PRO A 48 -18.51 14.54 -16.44
C PRO A 48 -17.69 13.44 -15.78
N LEU A 49 -18.28 12.25 -15.59
CA LEU A 49 -17.57 11.10 -15.02
C LEU A 49 -16.51 10.55 -15.97
N LEU A 50 -16.82 10.38 -17.25
CA LEU A 50 -15.85 9.92 -18.25
C LEU A 50 -14.69 10.92 -18.40
N LEU A 51 -14.99 12.21 -18.41
CA LEU A 51 -13.98 13.26 -18.42
C LEU A 51 -13.07 13.19 -17.19
N ALA A 52 -13.63 13.00 -15.99
CA ALA A 52 -12.86 12.85 -14.76
C ALA A 52 -11.92 11.63 -14.80
N ILE A 53 -12.41 10.51 -15.38
CA ILE A 53 -11.61 9.29 -15.60
C ILE A 53 -10.47 9.57 -16.59
N ARG A 54 -10.74 10.22 -17.72
CA ARG A 54 -9.71 10.57 -18.71
C ARG A 54 -8.64 11.48 -18.12
N LEU A 55 -9.02 12.43 -17.26
CA LEU A 55 -8.11 13.31 -16.52
C LEU A 55 -7.40 12.59 -15.35
N LYS A 56 -7.75 11.34 -15.05
CA LYS A 56 -7.22 10.54 -13.94
C LYS A 56 -7.36 11.23 -12.57
N ASN A 57 -8.44 11.97 -12.38
CA ASN A 57 -8.72 12.65 -11.13
C ASN A 57 -9.62 11.80 -10.24
N PHE A 58 -9.00 10.93 -9.44
CA PHE A 58 -9.68 9.99 -8.55
C PHE A 58 -10.58 10.66 -7.50
N ASP A 59 -10.17 11.82 -6.97
CA ASP A 59 -10.98 12.56 -5.98
C ASP A 59 -12.30 13.05 -6.59
N VAL A 60 -12.26 13.52 -7.85
CA VAL A 60 -13.46 13.94 -8.58
C VAL A 60 -14.31 12.74 -9.00
N ILE A 61 -13.68 11.65 -9.47
CA ILE A 61 -14.38 10.40 -9.80
C ILE A 61 -15.16 9.88 -8.59
N ASP A 62 -14.50 9.78 -7.43
CA ASP A 62 -15.12 9.32 -6.20
C ASP A 62 -16.28 10.23 -5.77
N PHE A 63 -16.09 11.55 -5.86
CA PHE A 63 -17.16 12.50 -5.57
C PHE A 63 -18.39 12.32 -6.47
N LEU A 64 -18.17 12.15 -7.78
CA LEU A 64 -19.27 11.95 -8.75
C LEU A 64 -19.98 10.61 -8.53
N VAL A 65 -19.25 9.53 -8.29
CA VAL A 65 -19.83 8.22 -7.99
C VAL A 65 -20.61 8.25 -6.67
N ASP A 66 -20.09 8.91 -5.63
CA ASP A 66 -20.80 9.08 -4.37
C ASP A 66 -22.08 9.92 -4.52
N LEU A 67 -22.08 10.87 -5.46
CA LEU A 67 -23.25 11.65 -5.78
C LEU A 67 -24.34 10.80 -6.44
N LEU A 68 -23.96 9.95 -7.40
CA LEU A 68 -24.85 8.95 -8.02
C LEU A 68 -25.42 7.97 -6.98
N LYS A 69 -24.63 7.59 -5.98
CA LYS A 69 -25.10 6.71 -4.88
C LYS A 69 -26.09 7.40 -3.96
N LYS A 70 -25.96 8.72 -3.75
CA LYS A 70 -26.88 9.48 -2.90
C LYS A 70 -28.25 9.71 -3.54
N SER A 71 -28.34 9.62 -4.86
CA SER A 71 -29.61 9.76 -5.60
C SER A 71 -30.40 8.45 -5.75
N ILE A 72 -29.96 7.36 -5.11
CA ILE A 72 -30.70 6.08 -5.14
C ILE A 72 -32.07 6.29 -4.49
N GLY A 73 -33.14 6.17 -5.30
CA GLY A 73 -34.53 6.41 -4.89
C GLY A 73 -35.24 7.49 -5.71
N ASP A 74 -34.51 8.27 -6.50
CA ASP A 74 -35.05 9.24 -7.45
C ASP A 74 -35.34 8.58 -8.82
N GLU A 75 -36.43 8.96 -9.49
CA GLU A 75 -36.83 8.38 -10.79
C GLU A 75 -35.82 8.68 -11.91
N ASP A 76 -35.08 9.79 -11.79
CA ASP A 76 -34.09 10.22 -12.78
C ASP A 76 -32.73 9.52 -12.64
N CYS A 77 -32.43 8.92 -11.47
CA CYS A 77 -31.14 8.28 -11.19
C CYS A 77 -30.83 7.06 -12.08
N PRO A 78 -31.79 6.14 -12.34
CA PRO A 78 -31.57 5.06 -13.31
C PRO A 78 -31.26 5.58 -14.71
N GLN A 79 -31.93 6.64 -15.17
CA GLN A 79 -31.78 7.19 -16.52
C GLN A 79 -30.37 7.72 -16.79
N CYS A 80 -29.81 8.51 -15.87
CA CYS A 80 -28.43 8.98 -16.00
C CYS A 80 -27.41 7.83 -15.89
N LEU A 81 -27.69 6.79 -15.11
CA LEU A 81 -26.78 5.65 -14.98
C LEU A 81 -26.74 4.79 -16.25
N PHE A 82 -27.87 4.60 -16.95
CA PHE A 82 -27.87 3.92 -18.25
C PHE A 82 -26.94 4.63 -19.24
N SER A 83 -27.02 5.97 -19.33
CA SER A 83 -26.17 6.73 -20.27
C SER A 83 -24.69 6.64 -19.89
N ILE A 84 -24.38 6.77 -18.60
CA ILE A 84 -23.01 6.64 -18.07
C ILE A 84 -22.44 5.23 -18.30
N ILE A 85 -23.17 4.17 -17.96
CA ILE A 85 -22.72 2.77 -18.10
C ILE A 85 -22.48 2.42 -19.57
N ARG A 86 -23.37 2.87 -20.46
CA ARG A 86 -23.20 2.70 -21.91
C ARG A 86 -21.89 3.36 -22.37
N GLN A 87 -21.65 4.61 -21.98
CA GLN A 87 -20.44 5.33 -22.37
C GLN A 87 -19.16 4.73 -21.82
N LEU A 88 -19.15 4.35 -20.53
CA LEU A 88 -17.99 3.74 -19.91
C LEU A 88 -17.63 2.44 -20.61
N SER A 89 -18.62 1.63 -20.97
CA SER A 89 -18.41 0.36 -21.70
C SER A 89 -17.93 0.59 -23.14
N GLU A 90 -18.38 1.66 -23.81
CA GLU A 90 -17.93 2.01 -25.16
C GLU A 90 -16.51 2.58 -25.21
N LYS A 91 -16.05 3.23 -24.14
CA LYS A 91 -14.82 4.05 -24.15
C LYS A 91 -13.70 3.49 -23.27
N LEU A 92 -14.00 2.60 -22.32
CA LEU A 92 -13.03 2.02 -21.38
C LEU A 92 -13.07 0.49 -21.43
N PRO A 93 -11.96 -0.19 -21.08
CA PRO A 93 -11.99 -1.61 -20.77
C PRO A 93 -13.01 -1.91 -19.65
N GLN A 94 -13.71 -3.03 -19.78
CA GLN A 94 -14.85 -3.37 -18.91
C GLN A 94 -14.42 -3.53 -17.45
N THR A 95 -13.21 -4.03 -17.21
CA THR A 95 -12.58 -4.16 -15.90
C THR A 95 -12.26 -2.83 -15.22
N GLU A 96 -12.02 -1.78 -16.00
CA GLU A 96 -11.75 -0.44 -15.50
C GLU A 96 -13.08 0.29 -15.23
N ALA A 97 -14.04 0.19 -16.16
CA ALA A 97 -15.38 0.73 -16.00
C ALA A 97 -16.09 0.22 -14.73
N ILE A 98 -16.07 -1.10 -14.51
CA ILE A 98 -16.67 -1.71 -13.32
C ILE A 98 -15.90 -1.36 -12.05
N GLY A 99 -14.58 -1.16 -12.13
CA GLY A 99 -13.76 -0.78 -10.97
C GLY A 99 -14.10 0.61 -10.41
N TYR A 100 -14.60 1.50 -11.25
CA TYR A 100 -15.10 2.82 -10.83
C TYR A 100 -16.52 2.78 -10.29
N LEU A 101 -17.40 2.01 -10.94
CA LEU A 101 -18.82 1.96 -10.59
C LEU A 101 -19.13 1.04 -9.42
N VAL A 102 -18.40 -0.07 -9.29
CA VAL A 102 -18.71 -1.14 -8.34
C VAL A 102 -17.52 -1.35 -7.42
N LYS A 103 -17.69 -0.95 -6.16
CA LYS A 103 -16.75 -1.23 -5.06
C LYS A 103 -17.29 -2.38 -4.22
N THR A 104 -16.40 -3.18 -3.64
CA THR A 104 -16.74 -4.32 -2.76
C THR A 104 -17.41 -3.90 -1.44
N THR A 105 -17.45 -2.59 -1.15
CA THR A 105 -18.02 -1.98 0.05
C THR A 105 -19.29 -1.18 -0.24
N ASP A 106 -19.80 -1.23 -1.47
CA ASP A 106 -20.99 -0.46 -1.84
C ASP A 106 -22.24 -0.98 -1.14
N ASN A 107 -23.37 -0.29 -1.20
CA ASN A 107 -24.60 -0.84 -0.63
C ASN A 107 -25.30 -1.76 -1.65
N LEU A 108 -26.14 -2.68 -1.17
CA LEU A 108 -26.83 -3.64 -2.05
C LEU A 108 -27.79 -2.95 -3.04
N PHE A 109 -28.41 -1.84 -2.65
CA PHE A 109 -29.31 -1.09 -3.52
C PHE A 109 -28.60 -0.51 -4.73
N TRP A 110 -27.39 0.01 -4.55
CA TRP A 110 -26.55 0.52 -5.63
C TRP A 110 -26.22 -0.59 -6.62
N LEU A 111 -25.77 -1.74 -6.12
CA LEU A 111 -25.45 -2.87 -6.97
C LEU A 111 -26.66 -3.34 -7.79
N GLU A 112 -27.88 -3.32 -7.22
CA GLU A 112 -29.11 -3.62 -7.98
C GLU A 112 -29.39 -2.62 -9.10
N VAL A 113 -29.25 -1.34 -8.81
CA VAL A 113 -29.46 -0.29 -9.81
C VAL A 113 -28.47 -0.46 -10.96
N VAL A 114 -27.19 -0.73 -10.65
CA VAL A 114 -26.16 -1.01 -11.66
C VAL A 114 -26.49 -2.28 -12.46
N LEU A 115 -26.96 -3.34 -11.80
CA LEU A 115 -27.30 -4.61 -12.45
C LEU A 115 -28.42 -4.43 -13.48
N LYS A 116 -29.52 -3.80 -13.07
CA LYS A 116 -30.64 -3.46 -13.96
C LYS A 116 -30.18 -2.55 -15.10
N SER A 117 -29.24 -1.66 -14.81
CA SER A 117 -28.66 -0.76 -15.79
C SER A 117 -27.89 -1.50 -16.88
N ILE A 118 -27.05 -2.46 -16.50
CA ILE A 118 -26.29 -3.29 -17.43
C ILE A 118 -27.22 -4.18 -18.26
N MET A 119 -28.21 -4.82 -17.64
CA MET A 119 -29.12 -5.74 -18.33
C MET A 119 -29.92 -5.03 -19.43
N SER A 120 -30.40 -3.82 -19.16
CA SER A 120 -31.21 -3.04 -20.11
C SER A 120 -30.38 -2.24 -21.12
N SER A 121 -29.05 -2.22 -20.98
CA SER A 121 -28.16 -1.50 -21.89
C SER A 121 -27.99 -2.19 -23.24
N SER A 122 -27.47 -1.46 -24.23
CA SER A 122 -27.09 -1.98 -25.55
C SER A 122 -25.65 -2.55 -25.61
N ILE A 123 -25.04 -2.84 -24.46
CA ILE A 123 -23.67 -3.38 -24.38
C ILE A 123 -23.55 -4.72 -25.12
N ILE A 124 -22.39 -4.98 -25.73
CA ILE A 124 -22.14 -6.22 -26.48
C ILE A 124 -22.24 -7.44 -25.55
N ARG A 125 -22.77 -8.55 -26.06
CA ARG A 125 -23.02 -9.79 -25.31
C ARG A 125 -21.83 -10.25 -24.47
N SER A 126 -20.62 -10.30 -25.05
CA SER A 126 -19.40 -10.73 -24.35
C SER A 126 -19.02 -9.80 -23.19
N GLU A 127 -19.27 -8.50 -23.33
CA GLU A 127 -18.96 -7.49 -22.33
C GLU A 127 -19.97 -7.54 -21.18
N LYS A 128 -21.26 -7.72 -21.48
CA LYS A 128 -22.30 -7.96 -20.47
C LYS A 128 -21.96 -9.15 -19.59
N ILE A 129 -21.48 -10.24 -20.19
CA ILE A 129 -21.05 -11.44 -19.45
C ILE A 129 -19.94 -11.10 -18.45
N ILE A 130 -18.89 -10.39 -18.87
CA ILE A 130 -17.78 -10.00 -17.98
C ILE A 130 -18.29 -9.13 -16.83
N LEU A 131 -19.13 -8.13 -17.14
CA LEU A 131 -19.69 -7.23 -16.13
C LEU A 131 -20.55 -8.01 -15.11
N LEU A 132 -21.41 -8.93 -15.56
CA LEU A 132 -22.24 -9.77 -14.70
C LEU A 132 -21.38 -10.70 -13.82
N GLU A 133 -20.32 -11.30 -14.37
CA GLU A 133 -19.40 -12.16 -13.61
C GLU A 133 -18.69 -11.37 -12.50
N MET A 134 -18.21 -10.15 -12.81
CA MET A 134 -17.57 -9.26 -11.83
C MET A 134 -18.56 -8.71 -10.79
N MET A 135 -19.78 -8.37 -11.20
CA MET A 135 -20.84 -7.96 -10.28
C MET A 135 -21.22 -9.08 -9.32
N GLY A 136 -21.28 -10.32 -9.82
CA GLY A 136 -21.54 -11.48 -8.97
C GLY A 136 -20.51 -11.63 -7.87
N ALA A 137 -19.23 -11.44 -8.21
CA ALA A 137 -18.14 -11.40 -7.23
C ALA A 137 -18.29 -10.24 -6.24
N ALA A 138 -18.66 -9.04 -6.70
CA ALA A 138 -18.90 -7.89 -5.82
C ALA A 138 -20.01 -8.17 -4.80
N PHE A 139 -21.16 -8.69 -5.24
CA PHE A 139 -22.27 -9.06 -4.36
C PHE A 139 -21.86 -10.08 -3.28
N ILE A 140 -21.09 -11.12 -3.65
CA ILE A 140 -20.63 -12.16 -2.71
C ILE A 140 -19.69 -11.59 -1.64
N PHE A 141 -18.83 -10.63 -2.01
CA PHE A 141 -17.87 -10.03 -1.08
C PHE A 141 -18.44 -8.89 -0.23
N ASN A 142 -19.59 -8.34 -0.63
CA ASN A 142 -20.25 -7.22 0.02
C ASN A 142 -21.20 -7.63 1.17
N ASN A 143 -21.13 -8.89 1.63
CA ASN A 143 -21.83 -9.40 2.80
C ASN A 143 -21.30 -8.74 4.09
N SER A 144 -21.67 -7.48 4.29
CA SER A 144 -21.19 -6.62 5.37
C SER A 144 -21.90 -6.89 6.70
N LYS A 145 -23.06 -7.55 6.67
CA LYS A 145 -23.89 -7.83 7.86
C LYS A 145 -24.45 -9.25 7.82
N PRO A 146 -24.47 -9.96 8.97
CA PRO A 146 -25.12 -11.27 9.09
C PRO A 146 -26.61 -11.25 8.72
N ASP A 147 -27.28 -10.10 8.91
CA ASP A 147 -28.72 -9.96 8.73
C ASP A 147 -29.16 -9.76 7.27
N GLU A 148 -28.20 -9.47 6.36
CA GLU A 148 -28.47 -9.31 4.93
C GLU A 148 -28.20 -10.63 4.20
N GLU A 149 -28.95 -11.67 4.60
CA GLU A 149 -28.75 -13.08 4.20
C GLU A 149 -28.80 -13.32 2.68
N MET A 150 -29.29 -12.39 1.85
CA MET A 150 -29.59 -12.64 0.43
C MET A 150 -28.56 -12.10 -0.57
N ALA A 151 -27.52 -11.38 -0.13
CA ALA A 151 -26.57 -10.74 -1.04
C ALA A 151 -25.74 -11.76 -1.87
N HIS A 152 -25.38 -12.90 -1.29
CA HIS A 152 -24.71 -13.98 -2.02
C HIS A 152 -25.60 -14.63 -3.09
N LEU A 153 -26.92 -14.71 -2.86
CA LEU A 153 -27.88 -15.22 -3.86
C LEU A 153 -28.00 -14.27 -5.05
N ARG A 154 -27.90 -12.95 -4.83
CA ARG A 154 -27.83 -11.96 -5.92
C ARG A 154 -26.57 -12.13 -6.75
N GLY A 155 -25.46 -12.47 -6.08
CA GLY A 155 -24.22 -12.82 -6.77
C GLY A 155 -24.36 -14.05 -7.67
N LEU A 156 -24.98 -15.11 -7.16
CA LEU A 156 -25.32 -16.30 -7.94
C LEU A 156 -26.28 -16.01 -9.09
N HIS A 157 -27.27 -15.15 -8.89
CA HIS A 157 -28.17 -14.70 -9.95
C HIS A 157 -27.40 -14.02 -11.08
N CYS A 158 -26.46 -13.13 -10.78
CA CYS A 158 -25.60 -12.51 -11.80
C CYS A 158 -24.82 -13.56 -12.61
N TRP A 159 -24.28 -14.59 -11.94
CA TRP A 159 -23.57 -15.68 -12.61
C TRP A 159 -24.49 -16.56 -13.45
N LYS A 160 -25.73 -16.81 -13.01
CA LYS A 160 -26.74 -17.52 -13.82
C LYS A 160 -27.09 -16.74 -15.08
N GLU A 161 -27.34 -15.44 -14.98
CA GLU A 161 -27.60 -14.59 -16.14
C GLU A 161 -26.40 -14.56 -17.10
N ALA A 162 -25.17 -14.52 -16.57
CA ALA A 162 -23.96 -14.62 -17.38
C ALA A 162 -23.88 -15.98 -18.12
N MET A 163 -24.20 -17.09 -17.45
CA MET A 163 -24.24 -18.42 -18.08
C MET A 163 -25.34 -18.54 -19.14
N VAL A 164 -26.53 -18.01 -18.87
CA VAL A 164 -27.62 -17.93 -19.86
C VAL A 164 -27.14 -17.14 -21.08
N LEU A 165 -26.47 -15.99 -20.87
CA LEU A 165 -25.88 -15.25 -21.98
C LEU A 165 -24.76 -16.02 -22.67
N ARG A 166 -23.98 -16.89 -22.03
CA ARG A 166 -22.96 -17.72 -22.71
C ARG A 166 -23.55 -18.82 -23.58
N TYR A 167 -24.62 -19.45 -23.10
CA TYR A 167 -25.21 -20.66 -23.67
C TYR A 167 -26.58 -20.45 -24.32
N SER A 168 -27.03 -19.19 -24.46
CA SER A 168 -28.36 -18.86 -24.99
C SER A 168 -28.59 -19.51 -26.36
N PRO A 169 -29.65 -20.34 -26.51
CA PRO A 169 -29.98 -21.01 -27.77
C PRO A 169 -30.74 -20.09 -28.76
N ASN A 170 -31.14 -18.89 -28.34
CA ASN A 170 -32.11 -18.06 -29.07
C ASN A 170 -31.52 -17.09 -30.11
N CYS A 171 -30.21 -17.07 -30.31
CA CYS A 171 -29.57 -16.27 -31.36
C CYS A 171 -28.73 -17.19 -32.24
N ASN A 172 -28.67 -16.91 -33.54
CA ASN A 172 -27.72 -17.52 -34.51
C ASN A 172 -26.23 -17.25 -34.17
N GLU A 173 -25.91 -16.90 -32.92
CA GLU A 173 -24.60 -16.55 -32.41
C GLU A 173 -23.96 -17.78 -31.75
N GLN A 174 -22.67 -17.96 -31.99
CA GLN A 174 -21.89 -19.07 -31.43
C GLN A 174 -21.83 -19.00 -29.90
N THR A 175 -21.71 -20.17 -29.27
CA THR A 175 -21.47 -20.28 -27.82
C THR A 175 -20.14 -19.63 -27.45
N ILE A 176 -20.08 -18.99 -26.28
CA ILE A 176 -18.85 -18.36 -25.76
C ILE A 176 -18.34 -19.22 -24.58
N PRO A 177 -17.53 -20.26 -24.85
CA PRO A 177 -17.09 -21.19 -23.82
C PRO A 177 -16.22 -20.48 -22.76
N VAL A 178 -16.35 -20.93 -21.51
CA VAL A 178 -15.44 -20.52 -20.44
C VAL A 178 -14.11 -21.24 -20.65
N ILE A 179 -13.02 -20.48 -20.79
CA ILE A 179 -11.66 -21.03 -20.77
C ILE A 179 -11.16 -20.91 -19.32
N PRO A 180 -11.17 -21.99 -18.53
CA PRO A 180 -10.83 -21.93 -17.12
C PRO A 180 -9.37 -21.54 -16.92
N LEU A 181 -9.10 -20.95 -15.76
CA LEU A 181 -7.75 -20.74 -15.27
C LEU A 181 -7.03 -22.09 -15.12
N VAL A 182 -5.81 -22.21 -15.63
CA VAL A 182 -4.91 -23.31 -15.24
C VAL A 182 -4.26 -22.93 -13.91
N PRO A 183 -4.65 -23.53 -12.77
CA PRO A 183 -4.17 -23.07 -11.48
C PRO A 183 -2.71 -23.47 -11.29
N THR A 184 -1.88 -22.55 -10.82
CA THR A 184 -0.51 -22.88 -10.39
C THR A 184 -0.51 -23.47 -8.97
N GLU A 185 0.61 -24.04 -8.54
CA GLU A 185 0.76 -24.52 -7.15
C GLU A 185 0.45 -23.44 -6.12
N LEU A 186 0.85 -22.19 -6.40
CA LEU A 186 0.52 -21.03 -5.56
C LEU A 186 -0.99 -20.81 -5.44
N HIS A 187 -1.74 -20.98 -6.53
CA HIS A 187 -3.20 -20.84 -6.52
C HIS A 187 -3.85 -21.95 -5.69
N TRP A 188 -3.36 -23.19 -5.76
CA TRP A 188 -3.87 -24.27 -4.91
C TRP A 188 -3.58 -24.03 -3.43
N LYS A 189 -2.38 -23.52 -3.08
CA LYS A 189 -2.06 -23.15 -1.70
C LYS A 189 -2.88 -21.97 -1.19
N ALA A 190 -3.25 -21.03 -2.07
CA ALA A 190 -4.05 -19.85 -1.73
C ALA A 190 -5.55 -20.13 -1.65
N PHE A 191 -6.11 -20.89 -2.59
CA PHE A 191 -7.56 -21.06 -2.74
C PHE A 191 -8.06 -22.47 -2.40
N GLY A 192 -7.16 -23.46 -2.37
CA GLY A 192 -7.49 -24.87 -2.23
C GLY A 192 -7.60 -25.56 -3.60
N HIS A 193 -7.81 -26.88 -3.59
CA HIS A 193 -8.05 -27.69 -4.81
C HIS A 193 -9.50 -27.55 -5.30
N VAL A 194 -9.94 -26.31 -5.51
CA VAL A 194 -11.29 -25.97 -5.98
C VAL A 194 -11.21 -25.56 -7.45
N ASN A 195 -12.03 -26.17 -8.29
CA ASN A 195 -12.17 -25.79 -9.69
C ASN A 195 -13.29 -24.76 -9.88
N GLU A 196 -13.14 -23.88 -10.87
CA GLU A 196 -14.17 -22.91 -11.25
C GLU A 196 -15.44 -23.65 -11.72
N VAL A 197 -16.60 -23.12 -11.38
CA VAL A 197 -17.89 -23.62 -11.87
C VAL A 197 -18.07 -23.25 -13.34
N LEU A 198 -18.28 -24.26 -14.21
CA LEU A 198 -18.31 -24.08 -15.66
C LEU A 198 -19.70 -24.27 -16.28
N THR A 199 -20.61 -24.91 -15.54
CA THR A 199 -21.94 -25.29 -16.03
C THR A 199 -23.04 -24.76 -15.11
N LEU A 200 -24.23 -24.58 -15.68
CA LEU A 200 -25.40 -24.12 -14.93
C LEU A 200 -25.80 -25.12 -13.85
N GLU A 201 -25.71 -26.42 -14.12
CA GLU A 201 -26.02 -27.49 -13.16
C GLU A 201 -25.10 -27.42 -11.93
N GLN A 202 -23.78 -27.29 -12.14
CA GLN A 202 -22.83 -27.09 -11.05
C GLN A 202 -23.12 -25.83 -10.23
N LEU A 203 -23.60 -24.77 -10.89
CA LEU A 203 -23.95 -23.51 -10.23
C LEU A 203 -25.23 -23.64 -9.38
N GLU A 204 -26.22 -24.36 -9.88
CA GLU A 204 -27.45 -24.69 -9.16
C GLU A 204 -27.17 -25.59 -7.95
N ASP A 205 -26.25 -26.54 -8.07
CA ASP A 205 -25.84 -27.37 -6.94
C ASP A 205 -25.07 -26.56 -5.89
N LEU A 206 -24.22 -25.62 -6.32
CA LEU A 206 -23.56 -24.69 -5.40
C LEU A 206 -24.58 -23.79 -4.68
N GLU A 207 -25.62 -23.34 -5.37
CA GLU A 207 -26.73 -22.58 -4.78
C GLU A 207 -27.51 -23.42 -3.75
N LYS A 208 -27.87 -24.66 -4.07
CA LYS A 208 -28.54 -25.58 -3.12
C LYS A 208 -27.70 -25.80 -1.87
N GLN A 209 -26.40 -26.07 -2.03
CA GLN A 209 -25.46 -26.20 -0.90
C GLN A 209 -25.39 -24.91 -0.08
N SER A 210 -25.40 -23.76 -0.77
CA SER A 210 -25.39 -22.46 -0.10
C SER A 210 -26.66 -22.25 0.73
N LEU A 211 -27.84 -22.51 0.16
CA LEU A 211 -29.10 -22.41 0.89
C LEU A 211 -29.13 -23.33 2.13
N LEU A 212 -28.61 -24.56 2.01
CA LEU A 212 -28.48 -25.48 3.14
C LEU A 212 -27.57 -24.94 4.25
N HIS A 213 -26.41 -24.40 3.90
CA HIS A 213 -25.49 -23.82 4.89
C HIS A 213 -26.02 -22.53 5.53
N ALA A 214 -26.80 -21.73 4.81
CA ALA A 214 -27.49 -20.56 5.33
C ALA A 214 -28.53 -20.96 6.39
N LEU A 215 -29.34 -21.98 6.11
CA LEU A 215 -30.31 -22.54 7.07
C LEU A 215 -29.64 -23.08 8.34
N GLN A 216 -28.45 -23.65 8.21
CA GLN A 216 -27.64 -24.14 9.33
C GLN A 216 -26.89 -23.02 10.08
N LYS A 217 -27.05 -21.75 9.67
CA LYS A 217 -26.31 -20.58 10.19
C LYS A 217 -24.79 -20.78 10.17
N ASN A 218 -24.29 -21.64 9.28
CA ASN A 218 -22.87 -21.95 9.19
C ASN A 218 -22.19 -21.00 8.19
N TRP A 219 -22.15 -19.72 8.55
CA TRP A 219 -21.71 -18.63 7.68
C TRP A 219 -20.27 -18.78 7.18
N GLN A 220 -19.41 -19.45 7.96
CA GLN A 220 -18.01 -19.67 7.60
C GLN A 220 -17.86 -20.67 6.44
N LEU A 221 -18.67 -21.74 6.42
CA LEU A 221 -18.74 -22.68 5.29
C LEU A 221 -19.49 -22.07 4.10
N LEU A 222 -20.62 -21.39 4.36
CA LEU A 222 -21.46 -20.78 3.33
C LEU A 222 -20.68 -19.85 2.40
N CYS A 223 -20.04 -18.84 2.98
CA CYS A 223 -19.34 -17.83 2.19
C CYS A 223 -17.95 -18.32 1.75
N GLY A 224 -17.46 -19.44 2.28
CA GLY A 224 -16.13 -19.97 1.97
C GLY A 224 -16.00 -20.41 0.52
N SER A 225 -16.90 -21.29 0.07
CA SER A 225 -16.90 -21.83 -1.30
C SER A 225 -17.23 -20.76 -2.34
N LEU A 226 -18.28 -19.97 -2.11
CA LEU A 226 -18.69 -18.88 -3.00
C LEU A 226 -17.61 -17.81 -3.18
N ARG A 227 -16.92 -17.42 -2.10
CA ARG A 227 -15.81 -16.46 -2.20
C ARG A 227 -14.63 -17.02 -2.98
N VAL A 228 -14.34 -18.32 -2.85
CA VAL A 228 -13.31 -18.98 -3.68
C VAL A 228 -13.71 -18.98 -5.16
N GLN A 229 -14.96 -19.29 -5.49
CA GLN A 229 -15.46 -19.22 -6.86
C GLN A 229 -15.34 -17.80 -7.43
N ALA A 230 -15.74 -16.79 -6.65
CA ALA A 230 -15.62 -15.39 -7.05
C ALA A 230 -14.16 -14.97 -7.31
N LEU A 231 -13.21 -15.47 -6.50
CA LEU A 231 -11.77 -15.24 -6.72
C LEU A 231 -11.28 -15.87 -8.03
N LEU A 232 -11.67 -17.13 -8.30
CA LEU A 232 -11.28 -17.84 -9.52
C LEU A 232 -11.84 -17.15 -10.77
N ILE A 233 -13.11 -16.76 -10.75
CA ILE A 233 -13.78 -16.03 -11.83
C ILE A 233 -13.07 -14.69 -12.08
N CYS A 234 -12.83 -13.90 -11.03
CA CYS A 234 -12.13 -12.62 -11.17
C CYS A 234 -10.69 -12.80 -11.70
N GLN A 235 -9.97 -13.80 -11.21
CA GLN A 235 -8.61 -14.12 -11.67
C GLN A 235 -8.61 -14.47 -13.17
N ARG A 236 -9.53 -15.34 -13.60
CA ARG A 236 -9.69 -15.71 -15.02
C ARG A 236 -9.94 -14.49 -15.88
N ILE A 237 -10.90 -13.64 -15.49
CA ILE A 237 -11.26 -12.43 -16.25
C ILE A 237 -10.05 -11.50 -16.39
N VAL A 238 -9.33 -11.22 -15.30
CA VAL A 238 -8.16 -10.34 -15.34
C VAL A 238 -7.07 -10.91 -16.25
N GLN A 239 -6.76 -12.21 -16.15
CA GLN A 239 -5.74 -12.83 -17.00
C GLN A 239 -6.12 -12.86 -18.48
N GLN A 240 -7.39 -13.09 -18.81
CA GLN A 240 -7.90 -13.07 -20.19
C GLN A 240 -7.88 -11.67 -20.81
N LEU A 241 -7.91 -10.62 -20.00
CA LEU A 241 -7.89 -9.23 -20.46
C LEU A 241 -6.47 -8.65 -20.53
N ASP A 242 -5.56 -9.11 -19.67
CA ASP A 242 -4.14 -8.75 -19.68
C ASP A 242 -3.44 -9.09 -21.01
N THR A 243 -3.94 -10.09 -21.75
CA THR A 243 -3.42 -10.45 -23.08
C THR A 243 -3.74 -9.42 -24.17
N HIS A 244 -4.65 -8.47 -23.93
CA HIS A 244 -5.31 -7.75 -25.03
C HIS A 244 -5.28 -6.21 -25.08
N LYS A 245 -4.71 -5.43 -24.15
CA LYS A 245 -4.21 -4.03 -24.42
C LYS A 245 -3.86 -3.14 -23.20
N VAL A 246 -4.13 -3.50 -21.95
CA VAL A 246 -3.84 -2.60 -20.80
C VAL A 246 -3.09 -3.36 -19.70
N ALA A 247 -1.76 -3.30 -19.74
CA ALA A 247 -0.88 -3.99 -18.80
C ALA A 247 -0.76 -3.21 -17.49
N GLY A 248 -1.62 -3.51 -16.51
CA GLY A 248 -1.49 -2.99 -15.15
C GLY A 248 -2.37 -3.72 -14.13
N PRO A 249 -2.08 -3.61 -12.82
CA PRO A 249 -2.82 -4.31 -11.79
C PRO A 249 -4.30 -3.92 -11.80
N ASN A 250 -5.20 -4.91 -11.78
CA ASN A 250 -6.62 -4.66 -11.69
C ASN A 250 -7.03 -4.33 -10.25
N LEU A 251 -7.37 -3.06 -10.00
CA LEU A 251 -7.71 -2.57 -8.66
C LEU A 251 -8.91 -3.28 -8.01
N PHE A 252 -9.94 -3.60 -8.79
CA PHE A 252 -11.12 -4.31 -8.29
C PHE A 252 -10.76 -5.71 -7.80
N HIS A 253 -10.00 -6.45 -8.61
CA HIS A 253 -9.50 -7.77 -8.27
C HIS A 253 -8.56 -7.74 -7.04
N LEU A 254 -7.65 -6.76 -6.97
CA LEU A 254 -6.79 -6.55 -5.80
C LEU A 254 -7.59 -6.28 -4.52
N LYS A 255 -8.67 -5.50 -4.60
CA LYS A 255 -9.57 -5.25 -3.45
C LYS A 255 -10.29 -6.53 -3.00
N ILE A 256 -10.74 -7.36 -3.94
CA ILE A 256 -11.35 -8.68 -3.64
C ILE A 256 -10.34 -9.60 -2.95
N LEU A 257 -9.12 -9.72 -3.49
CA LEU A 257 -8.06 -10.52 -2.88
C LEU A 257 -7.71 -10.04 -1.48
N LEU A 258 -7.59 -8.74 -1.27
CA LEU A 258 -7.28 -8.15 0.04
C LEU A 258 -8.41 -8.41 1.06
N ASN A 259 -9.68 -8.29 0.66
CA ASN A 259 -10.81 -8.61 1.53
C ASN A 259 -10.81 -10.11 1.92
N TYR A 260 -10.53 -10.99 0.96
CA TYR A 260 -10.39 -12.42 1.24
C TYR A 260 -9.24 -12.71 2.21
N LEU A 261 -8.08 -12.09 1.98
CA LEU A 261 -6.90 -12.17 2.83
C LEU A 261 -7.22 -11.74 4.27
N LEU A 262 -7.89 -10.60 4.45
CA LEU A 262 -8.28 -10.10 5.77
C LEU A 262 -9.19 -11.09 6.50
N GLY A 263 -10.16 -11.69 5.81
CA GLY A 263 -11.03 -12.71 6.38
C GLY A 263 -10.27 -13.98 6.80
N ASP A 264 -9.33 -14.46 5.98
CA ASP A 264 -8.53 -15.63 6.29
C ASP A 264 -7.53 -15.39 7.43
N PHE A 265 -6.97 -14.18 7.52
CA PHE A 265 -6.05 -13.78 8.57
C PHE A 265 -6.77 -13.54 9.91
N LEU A 266 -7.75 -12.62 9.95
CA LEU A 266 -8.39 -12.17 11.20
C LEU A 266 -9.38 -13.19 11.77
N ILE A 267 -10.19 -13.80 10.91
CA ILE A 267 -11.32 -14.65 11.34
C ILE A 267 -10.91 -16.11 11.38
N ARG A 268 -10.29 -16.61 10.31
CA ARG A 268 -9.97 -18.05 10.17
C ARG A 268 -8.60 -18.45 10.71
N LYS A 269 -7.72 -17.48 10.98
CA LYS A 269 -6.34 -17.70 11.44
C LYS A 269 -5.55 -18.68 10.57
N ARG A 270 -5.79 -18.66 9.26
CA ARG A 270 -5.10 -19.53 8.28
C ARG A 270 -3.86 -18.83 7.74
N TYR A 271 -2.79 -18.80 8.54
CA TYR A 271 -1.60 -17.99 8.25
C TYR A 271 -0.87 -18.40 6.97
N CYS A 272 -0.63 -19.70 6.74
CA CYS A 272 0.01 -20.18 5.50
C CYS A 272 -0.80 -19.78 4.26
N ARG A 273 -2.13 -19.93 4.31
CA ARG A 273 -3.02 -19.52 3.22
C ARG A 273 -2.99 -18.02 2.99
N SER A 274 -2.99 -17.24 4.07
CA SER A 274 -2.89 -15.78 4.05
C SER A 274 -1.57 -15.31 3.41
N ILE A 275 -0.46 -15.99 3.68
CA ILE A 275 0.82 -15.70 3.00
C ILE A 275 0.70 -15.96 1.50
N ASN A 276 0.15 -17.10 1.08
CA ASN A 276 -0.01 -17.43 -0.34
C ASN A 276 -0.93 -16.43 -1.07
N ILE A 277 -2.02 -15.99 -0.45
CA ILE A 277 -2.87 -14.92 -1.01
C ILE A 277 -2.10 -13.60 -1.09
N SER A 278 -1.29 -13.27 -0.07
CA SER A 278 -0.44 -12.08 -0.07
C SER A 278 0.60 -12.14 -1.19
N LEU A 279 1.17 -13.31 -1.48
CA LEU A 279 2.09 -13.51 -2.61
C LEU A 279 1.39 -13.21 -3.94
N ILE A 280 0.17 -13.72 -4.17
CA ILE A 280 -0.62 -13.42 -5.37
C ILE A 280 -0.84 -11.90 -5.52
N ILE A 281 -1.24 -11.22 -4.44
CA ILE A 281 -1.42 -9.74 -4.45
C ILE A 281 -0.10 -9.02 -4.78
N LEU A 282 1.00 -9.44 -4.15
CA LEU A 282 2.29 -8.77 -4.29
C LEU A 282 2.98 -9.09 -5.62
N GLU A 283 2.66 -10.21 -6.28
CA GLU A 283 3.12 -10.49 -7.64
C GLU A 283 2.64 -9.42 -8.63
N GLU A 284 1.42 -8.91 -8.45
CA GLU A 284 0.87 -7.82 -9.25
C GLU A 284 1.64 -6.51 -9.08
N SER A 285 2.34 -6.30 -7.96
CA SER A 285 3.17 -5.10 -7.75
C SER A 285 4.34 -4.96 -8.74
N LYS A 286 4.68 -6.04 -9.46
CA LYS A 286 5.69 -6.04 -10.52
C LYS A 286 5.19 -5.35 -11.80
N LYS A 287 3.88 -5.28 -12.01
CA LYS A 287 3.25 -4.67 -13.19
C LYS A 287 3.19 -3.15 -13.02
N ARG A 288 3.28 -2.39 -14.13
CA ARG A 288 3.10 -0.93 -14.09
C ARG A 288 1.63 -0.60 -13.86
N SER A 289 1.31 0.21 -12.84
CA SER A 289 -0.08 0.58 -12.53
C SER A 289 -0.50 1.91 -13.16
N THR A 290 -1.73 1.96 -13.66
CA THR A 290 -2.42 3.18 -14.10
C THR A 290 -2.95 4.01 -12.91
N SER A 291 -3.16 3.37 -11.76
CA SER A 291 -3.58 3.96 -10.47
C SER A 291 -2.56 3.63 -9.36
N PRO A 292 -1.32 4.14 -9.46
CA PRO A 292 -0.22 3.73 -8.58
C PRO A 292 -0.50 3.99 -7.10
N GLY A 293 -1.34 4.98 -6.77
CA GLY A 293 -1.73 5.27 -5.40
C GLY A 293 -2.55 4.15 -4.74
N GLU A 294 -3.77 3.91 -5.20
CA GLU A 294 -4.64 2.90 -4.56
C GLU A 294 -4.03 1.50 -4.56
N CYS A 295 -3.33 1.13 -5.64
CA CYS A 295 -2.61 -0.15 -5.70
C CYS A 295 -1.50 -0.22 -4.63
N ALA A 296 -0.73 0.86 -4.43
CA ALA A 296 0.32 0.90 -3.42
C ALA A 296 -0.21 0.69 -2.00
N LEU A 297 -1.39 1.24 -1.67
CA LEU A 297 -2.04 1.02 -0.37
C LEU A 297 -2.40 -0.45 -0.16
N ILE A 298 -2.91 -1.12 -1.21
CA ILE A 298 -3.27 -2.54 -1.15
C ILE A 298 -2.01 -3.39 -0.98
N PHE A 299 -0.94 -3.11 -1.75
CA PHE A 299 0.31 -3.85 -1.64
C PHE A 299 0.96 -3.67 -0.27
N ALA A 300 0.99 -2.45 0.27
CA ALA A 300 1.50 -2.20 1.63
C ALA A 300 0.67 -2.94 2.70
N SER A 301 -0.65 -2.99 2.54
CA SER A 301 -1.55 -3.74 3.44
C SER A 301 -1.29 -5.24 3.37
N ALA A 302 -1.14 -5.81 2.17
CA ALA A 302 -0.83 -7.22 1.98
C ALA A 302 0.54 -7.59 2.59
N LEU A 303 1.56 -6.73 2.42
CA LEU A 303 2.87 -6.92 3.04
C LEU A 303 2.79 -6.93 4.56
N ASN A 304 2.03 -6.00 5.16
CA ASN A 304 1.82 -5.94 6.61
C ASN A 304 1.09 -7.18 7.15
N ILE A 305 0.08 -7.68 6.42
CA ILE A 305 -0.61 -8.91 6.80
C ILE A 305 0.33 -10.11 6.67
N MET A 306 1.14 -10.19 5.61
CA MET A 306 2.15 -11.24 5.44
C MET A 306 3.14 -11.24 6.62
N ALA A 307 3.65 -10.08 7.01
CA ALA A 307 4.53 -9.96 8.18
C ALA A 307 3.83 -10.39 9.48
N SER A 308 2.58 -9.97 9.66
CA SER A 308 1.78 -10.42 10.80
C SER A 308 1.59 -11.94 10.81
N CYS A 309 1.41 -12.57 9.65
CA CYS A 309 1.33 -14.04 9.53
C CYS A 309 2.64 -14.71 9.94
N PHE A 310 3.78 -14.21 9.48
CA PHE A 310 5.09 -14.73 9.90
C PHE A 310 5.31 -14.56 11.40
N MET A 311 4.93 -13.42 11.99
CA MET A 311 4.97 -13.21 13.44
C MET A 311 4.12 -14.25 14.16
N MET A 312 2.89 -14.51 13.71
CA MET A 312 2.02 -15.50 14.33
C MET A 312 2.59 -16.92 14.21
N MET A 313 3.03 -17.34 13.02
CA MET A 313 3.69 -18.64 12.79
C MET A 313 4.98 -18.78 13.60
N LYS A 314 5.69 -17.67 13.82
CA LYS A 314 6.87 -17.65 14.68
C LYS A 314 6.52 -17.91 16.16
N MET A 315 5.32 -17.56 16.61
CA MET A 315 4.89 -17.83 17.99
C MET A 315 4.29 -19.23 18.17
N GLU A 316 4.07 -19.98 17.08
CA GLU A 316 3.58 -21.36 17.15
C GLU A 316 4.64 -22.35 17.64
N PRO A 317 4.24 -23.52 18.22
CA PRO A 317 5.17 -24.57 18.62
C PRO A 317 6.06 -25.03 17.47
N LEU A 318 7.30 -25.46 17.76
CA LEU A 318 8.28 -25.89 16.75
C LEU A 318 7.78 -26.98 15.80
N ASN A 319 6.91 -27.88 16.29
CA ASN A 319 6.36 -28.98 15.51
C ASN A 319 5.05 -28.63 14.77
N SER A 320 4.58 -27.39 14.88
CA SER A 320 3.38 -26.97 14.17
C SER A 320 3.63 -26.88 12.66
N PHE A 321 2.60 -27.14 11.88
CA PHE A 321 2.65 -27.02 10.43
C PHE A 321 3.07 -25.61 9.98
N GLY A 322 2.53 -24.57 10.62
CA GLY A 322 2.90 -23.19 10.31
C GLY A 322 4.37 -22.90 10.59
N ARG A 323 4.91 -23.40 11.69
CA ARG A 323 6.34 -23.24 12.00
C ARG A 323 7.26 -23.98 11.01
N GLN A 324 6.84 -25.12 10.48
CA GLN A 324 7.58 -25.89 9.47
C GLN A 324 7.57 -25.23 8.08
N GLU A 325 6.47 -24.55 7.74
CA GLU A 325 6.35 -23.79 6.48
C GLU A 325 7.14 -22.48 6.48
N LEU A 326 7.56 -21.97 7.65
CA LEU A 326 8.39 -20.78 7.73
C LEU A 326 9.83 -21.11 7.29
N SER A 327 10.23 -20.61 6.13
CA SER A 327 11.59 -20.80 5.59
C SER A 327 12.32 -19.48 5.31
N SER A 328 13.66 -19.55 5.18
CA SER A 328 14.51 -18.45 4.72
C SER A 328 14.06 -17.91 3.36
N ALA A 329 13.70 -18.81 2.43
CA ALA A 329 13.19 -18.45 1.11
C ALA A 329 11.91 -17.61 1.18
N ASN A 330 10.97 -17.92 2.08
CA ASN A 330 9.75 -17.12 2.22
C ASN A 330 10.04 -15.70 2.72
N LEU A 331 10.95 -15.54 3.68
CA LEU A 331 11.34 -14.22 4.19
C LEU A 331 12.15 -13.41 3.16
N LEU A 332 13.02 -14.06 2.39
CA LEU A 332 13.76 -13.41 1.30
C LEU A 332 12.84 -12.94 0.17
N GLU A 333 11.82 -13.72 -0.18
CA GLU A 333 10.82 -13.29 -1.16
C GLU A 333 9.95 -12.16 -0.58
N ALA A 334 9.62 -12.17 0.72
CA ALA A 334 8.93 -11.05 1.38
C ALA A 334 9.75 -9.74 1.35
N LEU A 335 11.07 -9.80 1.56
CA LEU A 335 11.98 -8.65 1.41
C LEU A 335 12.01 -8.09 -0.02
N LYS A 336 12.03 -8.99 -1.01
CA LYS A 336 11.94 -8.60 -2.42
C LYS A 336 10.63 -7.87 -2.71
N PHE A 337 9.51 -8.39 -2.21
CA PHE A 337 8.23 -7.71 -2.35
C PHE A 337 8.19 -6.38 -1.61
N GLY A 338 8.70 -6.30 -0.38
CA GLY A 338 8.81 -5.03 0.34
C GLY A 338 9.61 -3.97 -0.42
N THR A 339 10.66 -4.38 -1.13
CA THR A 339 11.43 -3.52 -2.03
C THR A 339 10.59 -3.04 -3.23
N ASN A 340 9.82 -3.93 -3.86
CA ASN A 340 8.92 -3.56 -4.96
C ASN A 340 7.83 -2.59 -4.49
N VAL A 341 7.20 -2.86 -3.34
CA VAL A 341 6.18 -1.99 -2.76
C VAL A 341 6.75 -0.61 -2.43
N ALA A 342 7.95 -0.54 -1.85
CA ALA A 342 8.63 0.74 -1.62
C ALA A 342 8.84 1.53 -2.92
N SER A 343 9.20 0.85 -4.02
CA SER A 343 9.34 1.48 -5.33
C SER A 343 8.01 2.01 -5.87
N VAL A 344 6.93 1.23 -5.76
CA VAL A 344 5.59 1.67 -6.21
C VAL A 344 5.12 2.87 -5.39
N ILE A 345 5.31 2.86 -4.07
CA ILE A 345 4.97 4.00 -3.20
C ILE A 345 5.79 5.23 -3.57
N ALA A 346 7.10 5.08 -3.82
CA ALA A 346 7.95 6.20 -4.23
C ALA A 346 7.45 6.84 -5.53
N GLN A 347 7.04 6.03 -6.52
CA GLN A 347 6.44 6.51 -7.77
C GLN A 347 5.10 7.21 -7.52
N ALA A 348 4.23 6.62 -6.70
CA ALA A 348 2.93 7.20 -6.36
C ALA A 348 3.05 8.57 -5.65
N SER A 349 4.03 8.73 -4.77
CA SER A 349 4.25 9.99 -4.03
C SER A 349 4.72 11.17 -4.88
N GLN A 350 5.25 10.93 -6.09
CA GLN A 350 5.64 11.99 -7.02
C GLN A 350 4.44 12.63 -7.71
N VAL A 351 3.32 11.92 -7.78
CA VAL A 351 2.07 12.41 -8.35
C VAL A 351 1.37 13.23 -7.27
N LYS A 352 1.39 14.57 -7.40
CA LYS A 352 0.78 15.53 -6.47
C LYS A 352 -0.63 15.07 -6.08
N SER A 353 -0.80 14.59 -4.86
CA SER A 353 -2.11 14.33 -4.25
C SER A 353 -2.12 14.81 -2.81
N SER A 354 -3.29 15.26 -2.39
CA SER A 354 -3.75 15.74 -1.08
C SER A 354 -3.49 14.79 0.12
N ASN A 355 -2.88 13.62 -0.10
CA ASN A 355 -2.77 12.50 0.86
C ASN A 355 -1.36 12.28 1.43
N SER A 356 -0.57 13.33 1.67
CA SER A 356 0.82 13.24 2.17
C SER A 356 0.97 12.37 3.43
N ASN A 357 0.00 12.43 4.35
CA ASN A 357 0.04 11.68 5.60
C ASN A 357 -0.18 10.17 5.38
N SER A 358 -1.01 9.77 4.42
CA SER A 358 -1.25 8.35 4.12
C SER A 358 0.01 7.70 3.53
N TRP A 359 0.67 8.39 2.59
CA TRP A 359 1.92 7.92 1.99
C TRP A 359 3.04 7.76 3.02
N TYR A 360 3.15 8.72 3.93
CA TYR A 360 4.10 8.66 5.03
C TYR A 360 3.87 7.42 5.90
N CYS A 361 2.62 7.15 6.33
CA CYS A 361 2.28 5.96 7.11
C CYS A 361 2.61 4.66 6.38
N CYS A 362 2.32 4.57 5.07
CA CYS A 362 2.66 3.37 4.29
C CYS A 362 4.16 3.12 4.22
N GLN A 363 4.97 4.18 4.06
CA GLN A 363 6.42 4.04 4.02
C GLN A 363 7.00 3.63 5.38
N LEU A 364 6.47 4.19 6.48
CA LEU A 364 6.83 3.76 7.83
C LEU A 364 6.52 2.26 8.03
N ASN A 365 5.33 1.81 7.61
CA ASN A 365 4.92 0.42 7.73
C ASN A 365 5.84 -0.49 6.92
N VAL A 366 6.09 -0.18 5.64
CA VAL A 366 7.01 -0.98 4.80
C VAL A 366 8.39 -1.06 5.43
N ARG A 367 8.94 0.05 5.95
CA ARG A 367 10.24 0.03 6.63
C ARG A 367 10.23 -0.88 7.86
N ARG A 368 9.18 -0.81 8.67
CA ARG A 368 9.01 -1.66 9.85
C ARG A 368 8.97 -3.14 9.45
N GLU A 369 8.20 -3.48 8.41
CA GLU A 369 8.13 -4.87 7.93
C GLU A 369 9.46 -5.35 7.36
N MET A 370 10.18 -4.51 6.61
CA MET A 370 11.53 -4.82 6.12
C MET A 370 12.49 -5.13 7.30
N PHE A 371 12.46 -4.32 8.35
CA PHE A 371 13.23 -4.58 9.57
C PHE A 371 12.84 -5.90 10.22
N HIS A 372 11.55 -6.21 10.34
CA HIS A 372 11.07 -7.45 10.92
C HIS A 372 11.51 -8.68 10.11
N PHE A 373 11.42 -8.65 8.78
CA PHE A 373 11.87 -9.75 7.94
C PHE A 373 13.37 -10.03 8.11
N VAL A 374 14.21 -8.98 8.13
CA VAL A 374 15.66 -9.15 8.39
C VAL A 374 15.92 -9.68 9.79
N SER A 375 15.25 -9.12 10.80
CA SER A 375 15.39 -9.57 12.18
C SER A 375 15.03 -11.05 12.35
N TRP A 376 13.94 -11.50 11.72
CA TRP A 376 13.52 -12.90 11.74
C TRP A 376 14.44 -13.80 10.92
N LEU A 377 14.99 -13.34 9.80
CA LEU A 377 16.00 -14.11 9.06
C LEU A 377 17.20 -14.43 9.95
N PHE A 378 17.76 -13.44 10.62
CA PHE A 378 18.91 -13.62 11.51
C PHE A 378 18.56 -14.43 12.78
N GLU A 379 17.31 -14.38 13.23
CA GLU A 379 16.85 -15.13 14.41
C GLU A 379 16.62 -16.62 14.11
N LEU A 380 15.94 -16.90 13.00
CA LEU A 380 15.44 -18.23 12.68
C LEU A 380 16.42 -19.02 11.81
N PHE A 381 17.23 -18.32 11.02
CA PHE A 381 18.14 -18.89 10.02
C PHE A 381 19.54 -18.27 10.16
N PRO A 382 20.26 -18.53 11.28
CA PRO A 382 21.56 -17.92 11.54
C PRO A 382 22.63 -18.30 10.50
N GLU A 383 22.46 -19.44 9.82
CA GLU A 383 23.38 -19.94 8.79
C GLU A 383 22.75 -19.88 7.40
N LEU A 384 22.58 -18.66 6.86
CA LEU A 384 22.21 -18.48 5.46
C LEU A 384 23.32 -18.99 4.54
N ASN A 385 22.94 -19.68 3.46
CA ASN A 385 23.87 -20.09 2.43
C ASN A 385 24.36 -18.89 1.60
N ASN A 386 25.38 -19.08 0.75
CA ASN A 386 25.98 -17.97 -0.01
C ASN A 386 25.00 -17.31 -0.99
N GLN A 387 24.08 -18.08 -1.58
CA GLN A 387 23.06 -17.55 -2.48
C GLN A 387 22.03 -16.70 -1.73
N GLU A 388 21.55 -17.18 -0.58
CA GLU A 388 20.62 -16.47 0.29
C GLU A 388 21.23 -15.17 0.83
N LYS A 389 22.51 -15.20 1.24
CA LYS A 389 23.25 -14.00 1.67
C LYS A 389 23.34 -12.96 0.55
N GLN A 390 23.59 -13.41 -0.68
CA GLN A 390 23.64 -12.52 -1.85
C GLN A 390 22.26 -11.94 -2.16
N GLN A 391 21.20 -12.75 -2.12
CA GLN A 391 19.82 -12.29 -2.32
C GLN A 391 19.41 -11.24 -1.28
N LEU A 392 19.72 -11.48 0.00
CA LEU A 392 19.47 -10.54 1.08
C LEU A 392 20.17 -9.19 0.81
N LYS A 393 21.45 -9.24 0.44
CA LYS A 393 22.26 -8.06 0.11
C LYS A 393 21.63 -7.30 -1.06
N ASP A 394 21.28 -7.99 -2.14
CA ASP A 394 20.73 -7.37 -3.35
C ASP A 394 19.38 -6.69 -3.08
N HIS A 395 18.48 -7.35 -2.35
CA HIS A 395 17.18 -6.78 -1.99
C HIS A 395 17.35 -5.54 -1.10
N LEU A 396 18.18 -5.60 -0.06
CA LEU A 396 18.39 -4.48 0.85
C LEU A 396 19.14 -3.33 0.21
N THR A 397 20.20 -3.57 -0.56
CA THR A 397 20.89 -2.51 -1.31
C THR A 397 19.94 -1.83 -2.30
N ARG A 398 19.04 -2.58 -2.94
CA ARG A 398 18.01 -1.98 -3.80
C ARG A 398 17.03 -1.15 -2.98
N TYR A 399 16.56 -1.64 -1.85
CA TYR A 399 15.66 -0.92 -0.94
C TYR A 399 16.28 0.40 -0.45
N VAL A 400 17.52 0.38 0.03
CA VAL A 400 18.24 1.58 0.51
C VAL A 400 18.42 2.62 -0.61
N LYS A 401 18.60 2.18 -1.85
CA LYS A 401 18.70 3.08 -3.03
C LYS A 401 17.37 3.71 -3.43
N ILE A 402 16.23 3.17 -3.00
CA ILE A 402 14.92 3.78 -3.28
C ILE A 402 14.83 5.07 -2.45
N LYS A 403 15.23 6.17 -3.07
CA LYS A 403 15.06 7.52 -2.55
C LYS A 403 13.58 7.87 -2.58
N VAL A 404 12.88 7.56 -1.50
CA VAL A 404 11.52 8.05 -1.31
C VAL A 404 11.60 9.56 -1.11
N GLN A 405 11.02 10.34 -2.02
CA GLN A 405 11.07 11.82 -1.99
C GLN A 405 10.24 12.43 -0.85
N VAL A 406 9.35 11.64 -0.26
CA VAL A 406 8.76 11.98 1.03
C VAL A 406 9.86 11.73 2.05
N ASP A 407 10.30 12.79 2.71
CA ASP A 407 11.30 12.79 3.76
C ASP A 407 10.86 11.86 4.90
N THR A 408 10.98 10.55 4.70
CA THR A 408 10.91 9.58 5.77
C THR A 408 12.22 9.74 6.50
N LYS A 409 12.26 10.78 7.33
CA LYS A 409 13.45 11.23 8.03
C LYS A 409 14.19 10.07 8.76
N SER A 410 13.52 8.97 9.06
CA SER A 410 14.08 7.76 9.67
C SER A 410 14.40 6.65 8.64
N ASN A 411 15.52 5.93 8.83
CA ASN A 411 15.96 4.76 8.05
C ASN A 411 16.01 3.46 8.88
N LEU A 412 16.45 2.32 8.31
CA LEU A 412 16.45 1.03 9.02
C LEU A 412 17.37 1.03 10.26
N LEU A 413 18.44 1.83 10.26
CA LEU A 413 19.33 1.96 11.41
C LEU A 413 18.62 2.55 12.63
N HIS A 414 17.72 3.52 12.46
CA HIS A 414 16.95 4.05 13.59
C HIS A 414 16.13 2.94 14.26
N LEU A 415 15.43 2.11 13.48
CA LEU A 415 14.65 0.99 14.00
C LEU A 415 15.55 -0.05 14.69
N ALA A 416 16.73 -0.32 14.12
CA ALA A 416 17.69 -1.26 14.70
C ALA A 416 18.22 -0.79 16.06
N ILE A 417 18.54 0.50 16.20
CA ILE A 417 19.00 1.10 17.46
C ILE A 417 17.87 1.13 18.49
N ASP A 418 16.66 1.56 18.12
CA ASP A 418 15.51 1.55 19.03
C ASP A 418 15.20 0.14 19.55
N ASN A 419 15.32 -0.87 18.68
CA ASN A 419 15.11 -2.27 19.07
C ASN A 419 16.33 -2.91 19.75
N PHE A 420 17.53 -2.33 19.65
CA PHE A 420 18.75 -2.85 20.30
C PHE A 420 18.52 -3.08 21.80
N ILE A 421 17.76 -2.17 22.41
CA ILE A 421 17.66 -2.01 23.86
C ILE A 421 16.55 -2.84 24.50
N LEU A 422 15.57 -3.28 23.72
CA LEU A 422 14.34 -3.88 24.25
C LEU A 422 14.45 -5.39 24.54
N CYS A 423 15.56 -6.07 24.24
CA CYS A 423 15.69 -7.54 24.44
C CYS A 423 17.14 -8.01 24.64
N ASP A 424 17.29 -9.21 25.20
CA ASP A 424 18.57 -9.78 25.69
C ASP A 424 19.57 -10.24 24.60
N ASP A 425 19.17 -10.37 23.33
CA ASP A 425 20.05 -10.87 22.26
C ASP A 425 20.85 -9.75 21.56
N PHE A 426 21.82 -9.19 22.29
CA PHE A 426 22.65 -8.10 21.80
C PHE A 426 23.54 -8.49 20.62
N ALA A 427 24.11 -9.71 20.62
CA ALA A 427 25.02 -10.17 19.58
C ALA A 427 24.35 -10.25 18.20
N ARG A 428 23.11 -10.77 18.13
CA ARG A 428 22.36 -10.81 16.86
C ARG A 428 21.98 -9.42 16.38
N LYS A 429 21.50 -8.54 17.27
CA LYS A 429 21.12 -7.17 16.88
C LYS A 429 22.32 -6.35 16.41
N MET A 430 23.47 -6.55 17.04
CA MET A 430 24.74 -5.98 16.58
C MET A 430 25.07 -6.41 15.15
N LYS A 431 24.93 -7.71 14.82
CA LYS A 431 25.11 -8.21 13.43
C LYS A 431 24.12 -7.59 12.44
N ILE A 432 22.87 -7.35 12.85
CA ILE A 432 21.88 -6.68 12.00
C ILE A 432 22.28 -5.22 11.71
N ILE A 433 22.74 -4.49 12.74
CA ILE A 433 23.24 -3.10 12.59
C ILE A 433 24.46 -3.08 11.66
N GLU A 434 25.44 -3.94 11.90
CA GLU A 434 26.62 -4.10 11.03
C GLU A 434 26.21 -4.38 9.58
N TYR A 435 25.24 -5.28 9.38
CA TYR A 435 24.75 -5.62 8.05
C TYR A 435 24.08 -4.43 7.36
N PHE A 436 23.26 -3.65 8.08
CA PHE A 436 22.65 -2.43 7.55
C PHE A 436 23.67 -1.37 7.12
N LEU A 437 24.73 -1.18 7.90
CA LEU A 437 25.86 -0.32 7.51
C LEU A 437 26.55 -0.85 6.26
N HIS A 438 26.80 -2.17 6.18
CA HIS A 438 27.44 -2.79 5.02
C HIS A 438 26.63 -2.65 3.72
N VAL A 439 25.30 -2.67 3.77
CA VAL A 439 24.44 -2.47 2.58
C VAL A 439 24.28 -0.99 2.19
N GLY A 440 24.85 -0.06 2.97
CA GLY A 440 24.95 1.36 2.65
C GLY A 440 23.88 2.25 3.29
N GLU A 441 23.27 1.84 4.42
CA GLU A 441 22.42 2.74 5.20
C GLU A 441 23.22 3.94 5.73
N ASP A 442 22.64 5.13 5.66
CA ASP A 442 23.30 6.38 6.10
C ASP A 442 23.26 6.50 7.64
N PRO A 443 24.40 6.45 8.35
CA PRO A 443 24.44 6.63 9.81
C PRO A 443 24.12 8.07 10.25
N ASN A 444 24.05 9.01 9.30
CA ASN A 444 23.73 10.43 9.54
C ASN A 444 22.32 10.83 9.12
N ALA A 445 21.52 9.87 8.62
CA ALA A 445 20.10 10.10 8.40
C ALA A 445 19.46 10.61 9.69
N ALA A 446 18.67 11.69 9.60
CA ALA A 446 18.11 12.37 10.76
C ALA A 446 16.59 12.23 10.75
N ASN A 447 16.01 11.65 11.81
CA ASN A 447 14.57 11.42 11.95
C ASN A 447 13.74 12.71 12.09
N ILE A 448 12.43 12.58 12.31
CA ILE A 448 11.51 13.73 12.40
C ILE A 448 11.92 14.77 13.45
N SER A 449 12.62 14.33 14.50
CA SER A 449 13.17 15.14 15.57
C SER A 449 14.61 15.62 15.28
N GLY A 450 15.12 15.39 14.07
CA GLY A 450 16.50 15.69 13.67
C GLY A 450 17.53 14.74 14.28
N LYS A 451 17.11 13.70 15.01
CA LYS A 451 18.01 12.77 15.70
C LYS A 451 18.54 11.74 14.72
N THR A 452 19.86 11.54 14.71
CA THR A 452 20.52 10.43 13.98
C THR A 452 20.49 9.14 14.79
N PRO A 453 20.81 7.96 14.20
CA PRO A 453 21.02 6.73 14.95
C PRO A 453 21.97 6.89 16.15
N LEU A 454 23.03 7.70 16.02
CA LEU A 454 23.95 8.02 17.13
C LEU A 454 23.27 8.82 18.25
N HIS A 455 22.36 9.74 17.95
CA HIS A 455 21.59 10.44 18.98
C HIS A 455 20.74 9.48 19.79
N LEU A 456 20.01 8.58 19.10
CA LEU A 456 19.16 7.58 19.76
C LEU A 456 20.00 6.68 20.68
N LEU A 457 21.12 6.17 20.17
CA LEU A 457 22.03 5.34 20.95
C LEU A 457 22.61 6.10 22.16
N ALA A 458 23.05 7.36 21.97
CA ALA A 458 23.61 8.17 23.04
C ALA A 458 22.59 8.43 24.15
N GLU A 459 21.37 8.85 23.81
CA GLU A 459 20.31 9.13 24.80
C GLU A 459 19.96 7.93 25.67
N GLN A 460 20.08 6.73 25.11
CA GLN A 460 19.65 5.52 25.78
C GLN A 460 20.66 4.98 26.82
N TRP A 461 21.92 5.43 26.80
CA TRP A 461 22.99 4.99 27.71
C TRP A 461 22.62 5.14 29.21
N ILE A 462 21.95 6.23 29.59
CA ILE A 462 21.60 6.51 31.00
C ILE A 462 20.64 5.45 31.57
N ASN A 463 19.79 4.85 30.73
CA ASN A 463 18.78 3.89 31.17
C ASN A 463 19.40 2.57 31.67
N TRP A 464 20.71 2.37 31.49
CA TRP A 464 21.35 1.07 31.65
C TRP A 464 21.97 0.84 33.02
N LYS A 465 22.07 1.87 33.88
CA LYS A 465 22.66 1.80 35.23
C LYS A 465 21.91 0.83 36.17
N GLY A 466 20.65 0.51 35.87
CA GLY A 466 19.81 -0.36 36.71
C GLY A 466 19.88 -1.86 36.40
N PHE A 467 20.59 -2.29 35.34
CA PHE A 467 20.59 -3.69 34.92
C PHE A 467 21.69 -4.50 35.62
N ARG A 468 21.33 -5.71 36.07
CA ARG A 468 22.24 -6.65 36.77
C ARG A 468 23.48 -7.03 35.95
N ASP A 469 23.38 -7.02 34.61
CA ASP A 469 24.44 -7.43 33.67
C ASP A 469 25.13 -6.25 32.95
N TYR A 470 25.16 -5.07 33.59
CA TYR A 470 25.72 -3.83 33.02
C TYR A 470 27.08 -3.99 32.33
N LYS A 471 28.00 -4.79 32.89
CA LYS A 471 29.34 -5.01 32.30
C LYS A 471 29.29 -5.68 30.92
N ASN A 472 28.48 -6.74 30.75
CA ASN A 472 28.36 -7.43 29.46
C ASN A 472 27.65 -6.56 28.42
N ILE A 473 26.60 -5.86 28.86
CA ILE A 473 25.78 -4.99 28.02
C ILE A 473 26.61 -3.79 27.52
N SER A 474 27.51 -3.26 28.36
CA SER A 474 28.39 -2.13 28.02
C SER A 474 29.27 -2.43 26.81
N GLY A 475 29.91 -3.61 26.73
CA GLY A 475 30.75 -3.99 25.60
C GLY A 475 30.02 -3.99 24.24
N PHE A 476 28.78 -4.48 24.21
CA PHE A 476 27.97 -4.44 22.98
C PHE A 476 27.60 -3.03 22.57
N TYR A 477 27.32 -2.15 23.53
CA TYR A 477 27.03 -0.74 23.24
C TYR A 477 28.21 -0.04 22.60
N PHE A 478 29.42 -0.19 23.15
CA PHE A 478 30.60 0.44 22.55
C PHE A 478 30.87 -0.10 21.16
N SER A 479 30.66 -1.40 20.97
CA SER A 479 30.79 -2.00 19.64
C SER A 479 29.83 -1.34 18.63
N VAL A 480 28.56 -1.17 19.01
CA VAL A 480 27.56 -0.45 18.18
C VAL A 480 27.90 1.02 17.98
N PHE A 481 28.33 1.71 19.04
CA PHE A 481 28.74 3.11 18.97
C PHE A 481 29.92 3.29 18.01
N GLN A 482 30.97 2.48 18.17
CA GLN A 482 32.16 2.51 17.33
C GLN A 482 31.83 2.16 15.88
N MET A 483 30.99 1.15 15.63
CA MET A 483 30.53 0.83 14.27
C MET A 483 29.84 2.01 13.58
N LEU A 484 29.00 2.76 14.29
CA LEU A 484 28.34 3.94 13.72
C LEU A 484 29.33 5.06 13.43
N VAL A 485 30.32 5.28 14.30
CA VAL A 485 31.40 6.26 14.10
C VAL A 485 32.29 5.87 12.92
N ASP A 486 32.72 4.61 12.85
CA ASP A 486 33.56 4.06 11.79
C ASP A 486 32.86 4.11 10.42
N ALA A 487 31.53 3.96 10.41
CA ALA A 487 30.70 4.13 9.22
C ALA A 487 30.53 5.61 8.80
N GLY A 488 31.14 6.56 9.51
CA GLY A 488 31.09 7.99 9.21
C GLY A 488 30.01 8.77 9.95
N GLY A 489 29.53 8.27 11.08
CA GLY A 489 28.56 8.95 11.94
C GLY A 489 29.12 10.22 12.60
N HIS A 490 28.45 11.36 12.40
CA HIS A 490 28.84 12.65 12.95
C HIS A 490 28.41 12.80 14.41
N LEU A 491 29.37 13.13 15.27
CA LEU A 491 29.11 13.42 16.69
C LEU A 491 28.60 14.86 16.91
N ASP A 492 28.76 15.73 15.91
CA ASP A 492 28.51 17.16 15.97
C ASP A 492 27.32 17.63 15.13
N GLN A 493 26.64 16.71 14.46
CA GLN A 493 25.36 16.99 13.80
C GLN A 493 24.31 17.30 14.87
N PRO A 494 23.62 18.47 14.83
CA PRO A 494 22.59 18.80 15.81
C PRO A 494 21.23 18.19 15.43
N SER A 495 20.46 17.77 16.44
CA SER A 495 19.03 17.49 16.31
C SER A 495 18.19 18.78 16.16
N SER A 496 16.88 18.65 15.97
CA SER A 496 15.97 19.78 15.76
C SER A 496 15.92 20.76 16.94
N ASP A 497 16.26 20.30 18.15
CA ASP A 497 16.40 21.10 19.37
C ASP A 497 17.82 21.67 19.56
N GLY A 498 18.74 21.41 18.63
CA GLY A 498 20.12 21.86 18.67
C GLY A 498 21.05 21.02 19.52
N GLN A 499 20.58 19.90 20.08
CA GLN A 499 21.43 19.00 20.84
C GLN A 499 22.32 18.16 19.89
N THR A 500 23.61 18.05 20.18
CA THR A 500 24.51 17.13 19.46
C THR A 500 24.77 15.87 20.30
N VAL A 501 25.29 14.81 19.67
CA VAL A 501 25.75 13.61 20.38
C VAL A 501 26.80 13.97 21.43
N LEU A 502 27.77 14.84 21.10
CA LEU A 502 28.76 15.33 22.07
C LEU A 502 28.12 16.02 23.28
N CYS A 503 27.07 16.83 23.06
CA CYS A 503 26.33 17.45 24.16
C CYS A 503 25.64 16.42 25.06
N ILE A 504 25.08 15.35 24.48
CA ILE A 504 24.46 14.25 25.25
C ILE A 504 25.51 13.54 26.09
N LEU A 505 26.64 13.13 25.49
CA LEU A 505 27.71 12.39 26.18
C LEU A 505 28.35 13.22 27.30
N LYS A 506 28.65 14.52 27.07
CA LYS A 506 29.17 15.42 28.11
C LYS A 506 28.22 15.55 29.30
N LYS A 507 26.91 15.69 29.04
CA LYS A 507 25.90 15.74 30.10
C LYS A 507 25.88 14.44 30.90
N GLN A 508 26.05 13.30 30.24
CA GLN A 508 26.10 11.99 30.90
C GLN A 508 27.34 11.81 31.76
N GLN A 509 28.52 12.21 31.26
CA GLN A 509 29.77 12.16 32.01
C GLN A 509 29.66 12.95 33.33
N MET A 510 29.06 14.14 33.30
CA MET A 510 28.83 14.95 34.50
C MET A 510 27.87 14.30 35.51
N GLN A 511 26.95 13.45 35.05
CA GLN A 511 25.93 12.80 35.87
C GLN A 511 26.38 11.45 36.43
N MET A 512 27.50 10.89 35.97
CA MET A 512 27.89 9.50 36.21
C MET A 512 29.36 9.39 36.66
N PRO A 513 29.65 9.17 37.96
CA PRO A 513 31.00 8.85 38.40
C PRO A 513 31.41 7.45 37.90
N GLY A 514 32.58 7.34 37.26
CA GLY A 514 33.05 6.11 36.61
C GLY A 514 32.52 5.94 35.19
N TYR A 515 32.53 7.02 34.39
CA TYR A 515 32.16 6.99 32.98
C TYR A 515 33.12 6.09 32.17
N HIS A 516 32.64 5.51 31.07
CA HIS A 516 33.42 4.51 30.35
C HIS A 516 34.54 5.18 29.52
N PRO A 517 35.80 4.74 29.61
CA PRO A 517 36.96 5.40 28.98
C PRO A 517 36.81 5.66 27.47
N GLU A 518 36.16 4.74 26.76
CA GLU A 518 35.93 4.80 25.32
C GLU A 518 34.95 5.93 24.93
N LEU A 519 33.95 6.23 25.76
CA LEU A 519 33.08 7.39 25.55
C LEU A 519 33.75 8.69 25.99
N GLU A 520 34.64 8.66 26.98
CA GLU A 520 35.48 9.82 27.31
C GLU A 520 36.38 10.19 26.12
N SER A 521 37.03 9.19 25.52
CA SER A 521 37.80 9.36 24.30
C SER A 521 36.96 9.95 23.15
N ALA A 522 35.71 9.50 22.99
CA ALA A 522 34.79 10.05 22.00
C ALA A 522 34.42 11.53 22.26
N ILE A 523 34.29 11.93 23.53
CA ILE A 523 34.04 13.33 23.92
C ILE A 523 35.22 14.23 23.57
N ASP A 524 36.43 13.72 23.75
CA ASP A 524 37.69 14.44 23.50
C ASP A 524 38.20 14.29 22.06
N THR A 525 37.47 13.56 21.21
CA THR A 525 37.84 13.34 19.81
C THR A 525 37.86 14.64 19.02
N ILE A 526 38.97 14.88 18.32
CA ILE A 526 39.10 16.00 17.37
C ILE A 526 38.27 15.67 16.13
N LEU A 527 37.31 16.54 15.80
CA LEU A 527 36.46 16.36 14.63
C LEU A 527 37.28 16.54 13.34
N PRO A 528 36.87 15.90 12.23
CA PRO A 528 37.48 16.15 10.93
C PRO A 528 37.46 17.64 10.56
N LEU A 529 38.50 18.13 9.87
CA LEU A 529 38.60 19.53 9.44
C LEU A 529 37.35 20.00 8.66
N SER A 530 36.77 19.11 7.84
CA SER A 530 35.54 19.38 7.12
C SER A 530 34.38 19.77 8.03
N CYS A 531 34.24 19.15 9.20
CA CYS A 531 33.22 19.48 10.20
C CYS A 531 33.47 20.89 10.78
N TYR A 532 34.71 21.19 11.16
CA TYR A 532 35.07 22.54 11.64
C TYR A 532 34.83 23.61 10.58
N CYS A 533 35.14 23.33 9.31
CA CYS A 533 34.84 24.24 8.21
C CYS A 533 33.34 24.47 8.06
N ALA A 534 32.52 23.41 8.08
CA ALA A 534 31.06 23.53 8.01
C ALA A 534 30.48 24.34 9.19
N GLN A 535 30.93 24.05 10.41
CA GLN A 535 30.56 24.80 11.61
C GLN A 535 30.97 26.28 11.50
N ALA A 536 32.18 26.57 11.02
CA ALA A 536 32.65 27.94 10.82
C ALA A 536 31.81 28.70 9.80
N ILE A 537 31.49 28.07 8.65
CA ILE A 537 30.61 28.63 7.63
C ILE A 537 29.27 29.05 8.25
N LEU A 538 28.66 28.17 9.05
CA LEU A 538 27.38 28.44 9.70
C LEU A 538 27.48 29.49 10.81
N LYS A 539 28.51 29.38 11.67
CA LYS A 539 28.75 30.28 12.81
C LYS A 539 28.93 31.73 12.36
N TYR A 540 29.69 31.93 11.28
CA TYR A 540 29.96 33.26 10.73
C TYR A 540 28.97 33.67 9.64
N LYS A 541 27.92 32.86 9.39
CA LYS A 541 26.88 33.10 8.37
C LYS A 541 27.48 33.38 6.98
N ILE A 542 28.52 32.65 6.63
CA ILE A 542 29.19 32.79 5.33
C ILE A 542 28.22 32.28 4.26
N PRO A 543 27.81 33.08 3.27
CA PRO A 543 26.85 32.66 2.25
C PRO A 543 27.49 31.62 1.33
N PHE A 544 26.83 30.46 1.20
CA PHE A 544 27.33 29.30 0.45
C PHE A 544 26.31 28.73 -0.54
N GLU A 545 25.06 29.22 -0.52
CA GLU A 545 24.01 28.82 -1.44
C GLU A 545 24.42 29.11 -2.89
N ASN A 546 24.30 28.10 -3.77
CA ASN A 546 24.72 28.13 -5.17
C ASN A 546 26.23 28.39 -5.41
N ARG A 547 27.06 28.42 -4.36
CA ARG A 547 28.52 28.57 -4.45
C ARG A 547 29.28 27.28 -4.19
N LEU A 548 28.63 26.31 -3.56
CA LEU A 548 29.16 24.97 -3.32
C LEU A 548 28.42 23.93 -4.18
N PRO A 549 29.09 22.84 -4.60
CA PRO A 549 28.42 21.64 -5.11
C PRO A 549 27.29 21.20 -4.18
N SER A 550 26.24 20.58 -4.73
CA SER A 550 25.07 20.14 -3.96
C SER A 550 25.43 19.24 -2.78
N SER A 551 26.40 18.34 -2.96
CA SER A 551 26.92 17.46 -1.91
C SER A 551 27.53 18.21 -0.73
N LEU A 552 28.35 19.24 -1.00
CA LEU A 552 28.99 20.08 0.03
C LEU A 552 27.98 21.03 0.67
N SER A 553 27.03 21.56 -0.12
CA SER A 553 25.93 22.37 0.41
C SER A 553 25.09 21.57 1.41
N SER A 554 24.72 20.33 1.06
CA SER A 554 24.00 19.43 1.98
C SER A 554 24.85 19.07 3.20
N PHE A 555 26.17 18.89 3.04
CA PHE A 555 27.08 18.63 4.16
C PHE A 555 27.12 19.81 5.14
N VAL A 556 27.27 21.03 4.66
CA VAL A 556 27.23 22.24 5.51
C VAL A 556 25.88 22.37 6.20
N LEU A 557 24.77 22.20 5.47
CA LEU A 557 23.41 22.29 6.04
C LEU A 557 23.17 21.29 7.17
N ARG A 558 23.74 20.08 7.11
CA ARG A 558 23.63 19.07 8.19
C ARG A 558 24.27 19.50 9.50
N HIS A 559 25.21 20.44 9.49
CA HIS A 559 25.87 20.94 10.71
C HIS A 559 25.16 22.15 11.32
N GLY A 560 24.01 22.55 10.76
CA GLY A 560 23.22 23.69 11.21
C GLY A 560 21.91 23.27 11.88
N LEU A 561 21.31 24.18 12.65
CA LEU A 561 19.99 23.94 13.25
C LEU A 561 18.95 23.69 12.15
N VAL A 562 18.31 22.52 12.19
CA VAL A 562 17.17 22.21 11.33
C VAL A 562 15.99 23.07 11.79
N LYS A 563 15.76 24.21 11.13
CA LYS A 563 14.57 25.03 11.38
C LYS A 563 13.33 24.25 10.95
N VAL A 564 12.63 23.66 11.91
CA VAL A 564 11.29 23.11 11.68
C VAL A 564 10.33 24.28 11.47
N GLY A 565 9.90 24.48 10.22
CA GLY A 565 8.77 25.35 9.87
C GLY A 565 9.10 26.81 9.61
N SER A 566 9.40 27.13 8.35
CA SER A 566 8.91 28.32 7.63
C SER A 566 9.33 28.21 6.17
N LYS A 567 8.36 27.92 5.29
CA LYS A 567 8.40 28.03 3.82
C LYS A 567 9.74 27.70 3.15
N MET A 568 9.83 26.53 2.52
CA MET A 568 10.78 26.33 1.43
C MET A 568 10.64 27.50 0.46
N LEU A 569 11.72 28.28 0.33
CA LEU A 569 11.92 29.22 -0.76
C LEU A 569 11.73 28.44 -2.05
N HIS A 570 10.55 28.58 -2.67
CA HIS A 570 10.40 28.29 -4.08
C HIS A 570 11.43 29.17 -4.79
N SER A 571 12.30 28.52 -5.55
CA SER A 571 13.08 29.14 -6.59
C SER A 571 12.14 29.95 -7.47
N ASN A 572 12.17 31.28 -7.32
CA ASN A 572 11.62 32.22 -8.28
C ASN A 572 12.38 32.06 -9.60
N GLN A 573 11.94 31.12 -10.43
CA GLN A 573 12.03 31.30 -11.87
C GLN A 573 10.73 31.98 -12.29
N ASN A 574 10.76 33.31 -12.34
CA ASN A 574 10.01 34.11 -13.32
C ASN A 574 10.30 35.60 -13.14
N LEU A 575 10.53 36.26 -14.29
CA LEU A 575 10.51 37.70 -14.59
C LEU A 575 11.83 38.49 -14.49
N LYS A 576 12.52 38.54 -15.64
CA LYS A 576 12.83 39.73 -16.49
C LYS A 576 13.67 39.18 -17.65
N ILE A 577 13.27 39.20 -18.92
CA ILE A 577 12.60 40.23 -19.74
C ILE A 577 11.42 39.61 -20.49
#